data_AF-A0A914YYY8-F1
#
_entry.id   AF-A0A914YYY8-F1
#
_cell.length_a   1.000
_cell.length_b   1.000
_cell.length_c   1.000
_cell.angle_alpha   90.00
_cell.angle_beta   90.00
_cell.angle_gamma   90.00
#
_symmetry.space_group_name_H-M   'P 1'
#
loop_
_entity.id
_entity.type
_entity.pdbx_description
1 polymer ?
#
loop_
_entity_poly.entity_id
_entity_poly.type
_entity_poly.pdbx_seq_one_letter_code
_entity_poly.pdbx_strand_id
1 'polypeptide(L)'
;MSRPISRQSHAIQKNNAVWGSVSKERMSNQYVISVGFPVVVEDQFMGVSAVSVPMIELTQIAHPAMLGANSYFFMLDNNGYAMFHPQLRPVDIITKETKPTYNNMDFIHVDVQRPLAELPHTVKINCHNPDATQISILFAIEGVKRVYQQRNSYIAECIDGTHFTIGAAFSEHDNIRLKRREEFSYTLVELDWFRDNNWRLHPDWRYCLLNDSDTSLSAEAAISTYASQMRASGKLPELCQPRKALVDRLMLDIQATNSFSSLWDQEWKKNKENGVHLAFFAAPSGLIRYYNESLDDAYYEEAEFGGENHTDK
;
A
#
# COMPACT_ATOMS: atom_id res chain seq x y z
N MET A 1 -12.26 9.79 -18.77
CA MET A 1 -13.70 10.11 -18.64
C MET A 1 -14.50 8.86 -18.97
N SER A 2 -15.10 8.22 -17.96
CA SER A 2 -16.05 7.13 -18.18
C SER A 2 -17.14 7.60 -19.14
N ARG A 3 -17.45 6.79 -20.16
CA ARG A 3 -18.51 7.11 -21.13
C ARG A 3 -19.82 7.33 -20.37
N PRO A 4 -20.61 8.37 -20.68
CA PRO A 4 -21.84 8.66 -19.97
C PRO A 4 -22.80 7.47 -20.11
N ILE A 5 -23.31 7.01 -18.96
CA ILE A 5 -24.25 5.89 -18.80
C ILE A 5 -25.46 6.01 -19.74
N SER A 6 -25.83 7.24 -20.13
CA SER A 6 -26.91 7.52 -21.08
C SER A 6 -26.71 6.91 -22.48
N ARG A 7 -25.47 6.67 -22.92
CA ARG A 7 -25.19 6.06 -24.24
C ARG A 7 -25.37 4.54 -24.27
N GLN A 8 -25.53 3.90 -23.11
CA GLN A 8 -25.69 2.44 -22.98
C GLN A 8 -27.03 2.04 -22.34
N SER A 9 -27.98 2.97 -22.19
CA SER A 9 -29.27 2.74 -21.51
C SER A 9 -30.05 1.53 -22.03
N HIS A 10 -29.98 1.23 -23.33
CA HIS A 10 -30.66 0.08 -23.94
C HIS A 10 -30.09 -1.29 -23.53
N ALA A 11 -28.88 -1.34 -22.95
CA ALA A 11 -28.20 -2.57 -22.54
C ALA A 11 -28.12 -2.76 -21.01
N ILE A 12 -28.59 -1.80 -20.22
CA ILE A 12 -28.49 -1.84 -18.76
C ILE A 12 -29.78 -2.45 -18.21
N GLN A 13 -29.72 -3.74 -17.86
CA GLN A 13 -30.80 -4.41 -17.15
C GLN A 13 -30.89 -3.88 -15.71
N LYS A 14 -32.09 -3.95 -15.09
CA LYS A 14 -32.36 -3.44 -13.73
C LYS A 14 -31.41 -3.98 -12.65
N ASN A 15 -30.80 -5.14 -12.89
CA ASN A 15 -29.87 -5.81 -11.96
C ASN A 15 -28.39 -5.60 -12.31
N ASN A 16 -28.06 -4.89 -13.39
CA ASN A 16 -26.67 -4.73 -13.81
C ASN A 16 -26.02 -3.56 -13.05
N ALA A 17 -25.11 -3.90 -12.14
CA ALA A 17 -24.23 -2.95 -11.50
C ALA A 17 -23.29 -2.32 -12.52
N VAL A 18 -23.12 -1.00 -12.48
CA VAL A 18 -22.15 -0.28 -13.30
C VAL A 18 -21.06 0.30 -12.39
N TRP A 19 -19.82 -0.04 -12.70
CA TRP A 19 -18.66 0.48 -11.99
C TRP A 19 -18.10 1.73 -12.67
N GLY A 20 -17.88 2.78 -11.89
CA GLY A 20 -17.17 3.99 -12.30
C GLY A 20 -15.65 3.82 -12.25
N SER A 21 -14.93 4.68 -12.97
CA SER A 21 -13.48 4.81 -12.81
C SER A 21 -13.14 5.47 -11.46
N VAL A 22 -11.86 5.47 -11.11
CA VAL A 22 -11.36 6.24 -9.97
C VAL A 22 -11.72 7.72 -10.16
N SER A 23 -12.33 8.31 -9.15
CA SER A 23 -12.69 9.71 -9.10
C SER A 23 -12.42 10.29 -7.72
N LYS A 24 -12.20 11.60 -7.64
CA LYS A 24 -12.02 12.30 -6.38
C LYS A 24 -13.38 12.73 -5.84
N GLU A 25 -13.76 12.16 -4.70
CA GLU A 25 -15.04 12.45 -4.05
C GLU A 25 -15.02 13.84 -3.41
N ARG A 26 -16.11 14.60 -3.60
CA ARG A 26 -16.19 16.00 -3.18
C ARG A 26 -16.25 16.19 -1.66
N MET A 27 -16.94 15.30 -0.94
CA MET A 27 -17.16 15.47 0.51
C MET A 27 -15.96 15.00 1.33
N SER A 28 -15.45 13.79 1.06
CA SER A 28 -14.31 13.23 1.78
C SER A 28 -12.96 13.72 1.26
N ASN A 29 -12.92 14.30 0.05
CA ASN A 29 -11.68 14.65 -0.66
C ASN A 29 -10.79 13.42 -0.94
N GLN A 30 -11.36 12.21 -0.91
CA GLN A 30 -10.66 10.94 -1.14
C GLN A 30 -10.88 10.42 -2.56
N TYR A 31 -9.96 9.58 -3.04
CA TYR A 31 -10.17 8.84 -4.28
C TYR A 31 -11.07 7.64 -4.02
N VAL A 32 -12.13 7.50 -4.80
CA VAL A 32 -13.14 6.46 -4.66
C VAL A 32 -13.44 5.82 -6.02
N ILE A 33 -13.93 4.59 -5.97
CA ILE A 33 -14.68 3.98 -7.06
C ILE A 33 -16.14 3.90 -6.64
N SER A 34 -17.07 4.07 -7.57
CA SER A 34 -18.49 4.00 -7.25
C SER A 34 -19.15 2.89 -8.05
N VAL A 35 -19.97 2.09 -7.39
CA VAL A 35 -20.86 1.13 -8.03
C VAL A 35 -22.27 1.70 -8.02
N GLY A 36 -22.92 1.74 -9.18
CA GLY A 36 -24.24 2.33 -9.36
C GLY A 36 -25.26 1.35 -9.93
N PHE A 37 -26.51 1.50 -9.49
CA PHE A 37 -27.68 0.78 -9.99
C PHE A 37 -28.73 1.78 -10.48
N PRO A 38 -29.32 1.56 -11.68
CA PRO A 38 -30.43 2.39 -12.14
C PRO A 38 -31.69 2.12 -11.30
N VAL A 39 -32.34 3.19 -10.84
CA VAL A 39 -33.62 3.12 -10.15
C VAL A 39 -34.73 3.32 -11.18
N VAL A 40 -35.53 2.27 -11.41
CA VAL A 40 -36.62 2.24 -12.38
C VAL A 40 -37.94 1.88 -11.68
N VAL A 41 -38.93 2.77 -11.82
CA VAL A 41 -40.29 2.63 -11.26
C VAL A 41 -41.27 2.69 -12.42
N GLU A 42 -42.16 1.69 -12.55
CA GLU A 42 -43.14 1.61 -13.66
C GLU A 42 -42.51 1.80 -15.06
N ASP A 43 -41.38 1.13 -15.31
CA ASP A 43 -40.58 1.24 -16.55
C ASP A 43 -40.03 2.64 -16.86
N GLN A 44 -40.15 3.59 -15.92
CA GLN A 44 -39.56 4.92 -16.00
C GLN A 44 -38.25 5.00 -15.19
N PHE A 45 -37.21 5.53 -15.82
CA PHE A 45 -35.94 5.82 -15.15
C PHE A 45 -36.11 7.01 -14.19
N MET A 46 -35.84 6.78 -12.91
CA MET A 46 -35.98 7.78 -11.85
C MET A 46 -34.64 8.34 -11.39
N GLY A 47 -33.55 7.58 -11.54
CA GLY A 47 -32.22 8.02 -11.13
C GLY A 47 -31.24 6.87 -10.96
N VAL A 48 -30.15 7.11 -10.24
CA VAL A 48 -29.12 6.12 -9.93
C VAL A 48 -28.88 6.11 -8.42
N SER A 49 -28.93 4.93 -7.81
CA SER A 49 -28.41 4.71 -6.47
C SER A 49 -26.98 4.22 -6.59
N ALA A 50 -26.04 4.80 -5.84
CA ALA A 50 -24.64 4.43 -5.91
C ALA A 50 -24.00 4.37 -4.53
N VAL A 51 -23.01 3.48 -4.40
CA VAL A 51 -22.16 3.34 -3.22
C VAL A 51 -20.72 3.57 -3.65
N SER A 52 -20.01 4.42 -2.92
CA SER A 52 -18.59 4.71 -3.14
C SER A 52 -17.73 3.90 -2.19
N VAL A 53 -16.66 3.30 -2.71
CA VAL A 53 -15.62 2.59 -1.96
C VAL A 53 -14.32 3.37 -2.06
N PRO A 54 -13.72 3.79 -0.93
CA PRO A 54 -12.41 4.44 -0.92
C PRO A 54 -11.32 3.53 -1.50
N MET A 55 -10.45 4.11 -2.33
CA MET A 55 -9.33 3.36 -2.92
C MET A 55 -8.39 2.77 -1.87
N ILE A 56 -8.27 3.41 -0.70
CA ILE A 56 -7.46 2.92 0.42
C ILE A 56 -7.94 1.55 0.94
N GLU A 57 -9.23 1.24 0.85
CA GLU A 57 -9.74 -0.06 1.28
C GLU A 57 -9.33 -1.17 0.30
N LEU A 58 -9.30 -0.88 -1.00
CA LEU A 58 -8.84 -1.81 -2.02
C LEU A 58 -7.33 -2.09 -1.90
N THR A 59 -6.52 -1.04 -1.69
CA THR A 59 -5.07 -1.21 -1.52
C THR A 59 -4.73 -1.92 -0.21
N GLN A 60 -5.56 -1.79 0.82
CA GLN A 60 -5.37 -2.51 2.09
C GLN A 60 -5.72 -4.01 1.99
N ILE A 61 -6.61 -4.41 1.07
CA ILE A 61 -6.84 -5.83 0.76
C ILE A 61 -5.65 -6.39 -0.03
N ALA A 62 -5.19 -5.65 -1.04
CA ALA A 62 -4.05 -5.99 -1.89
C ALA A 62 -2.71 -5.60 -1.22
N HIS A 63 -2.47 -6.13 -0.02
CA HIS A 63 -1.43 -5.61 0.86
C HIS A 63 0.00 -6.05 0.47
N PRO A 64 0.99 -5.14 0.34
CA PRO A 64 2.36 -5.48 -0.06
C PRO A 64 3.05 -6.50 0.84
N ALA A 65 2.76 -6.50 2.15
CA ALA A 65 3.29 -7.48 3.10
C ALA A 65 3.04 -8.96 2.71
N MET A 66 2.07 -9.23 1.83
CA MET A 66 1.81 -10.58 1.30
C MET A 66 2.79 -10.98 0.19
N LEU A 67 3.34 -10.00 -0.55
CA LEU A 67 4.21 -10.22 -1.70
C LEU A 67 5.69 -9.92 -1.38
N GLY A 68 6.02 -9.01 -0.48
CA GLY A 68 7.40 -8.60 -0.22
C GLY A 68 7.61 -7.11 -0.48
N ALA A 69 8.82 -6.63 -0.22
CA ALA A 69 9.11 -5.20 -0.23
C ALA A 69 9.20 -4.63 -1.66
N ASN A 70 9.63 -5.44 -2.61
CA ASN A 70 9.88 -5.03 -3.99
C ASN A 70 8.70 -5.41 -4.92
N SER A 71 7.92 -6.40 -4.50
CA SER A 71 6.72 -6.87 -5.19
C SER A 71 5.51 -6.05 -4.81
N TYR A 72 4.54 -5.94 -5.71
CA TYR A 72 3.37 -5.11 -5.47
C TYR A 72 2.15 -5.60 -6.24
N PHE A 73 0.99 -5.22 -5.75
CA PHE A 73 -0.26 -5.34 -6.48
C PHE A 73 -0.56 -4.07 -7.27
N PHE A 74 -1.29 -4.23 -8.35
CA PHE A 74 -1.88 -3.15 -9.12
C PHE A 74 -3.26 -3.58 -9.63
N MET A 75 -4.07 -2.60 -10.01
CA MET A 75 -5.39 -2.86 -10.56
C MET A 75 -5.64 -1.93 -11.74
N LEU A 76 -6.25 -2.48 -12.79
CA LEU A 76 -6.56 -1.79 -14.03
C LEU A 76 -8.07 -1.74 -14.24
N ASP A 77 -8.55 -0.64 -14.82
CA ASP A 77 -9.93 -0.49 -15.25
C ASP A 77 -10.20 -1.23 -16.57
N ASN A 78 -11.43 -1.12 -17.07
CA ASN A 78 -11.87 -1.75 -18.31
C ASN A 78 -11.16 -1.23 -19.58
N ASN A 79 -10.46 -0.11 -19.49
CA ASN A 79 -9.68 0.48 -20.59
C ASN A 79 -8.17 0.23 -20.42
N GLY A 80 -7.74 -0.44 -19.35
CA GLY A 80 -6.34 -0.67 -19.01
C GLY A 80 -5.69 0.48 -18.22
N TYR A 81 -6.47 1.44 -17.71
CA TYR A 81 -5.93 2.53 -16.89
C TYR A 81 -5.71 2.06 -15.45
N ALA A 82 -4.59 2.47 -14.86
CA ALA A 82 -4.25 2.16 -13.49
C ALA A 82 -5.25 2.79 -12.51
N MET A 83 -5.96 1.94 -11.78
CA MET A 83 -6.80 2.33 -10.66
C MET A 83 -5.95 2.56 -9.41
N PHE A 84 -5.06 1.61 -9.11
CA PHE A 84 -3.98 1.80 -8.15
C PHE A 84 -2.70 1.11 -8.62
N HIS A 85 -1.57 1.74 -8.31
CA HIS A 85 -0.23 1.24 -8.59
C HIS A 85 0.75 2.00 -7.68
N PRO A 86 1.83 1.38 -7.15
CA PRO A 86 2.77 2.08 -6.25
C PRO A 86 3.40 3.34 -6.84
N GLN A 87 3.60 3.35 -8.16
CA GLN A 87 4.15 4.50 -8.90
C GLN A 87 3.09 5.50 -9.39
N LEU A 88 1.80 5.24 -9.16
CA LEU A 88 0.74 6.17 -9.55
C LEU A 88 0.76 7.39 -8.62
N ARG A 89 1.00 8.58 -9.18
CA ARG A 89 1.06 9.84 -8.44
C ARG A 89 -0.06 10.78 -8.90
N PRO A 90 -1.28 10.63 -8.36
CA PRO A 90 -2.44 11.40 -8.82
C PRO A 90 -2.40 12.87 -8.38
N VAL A 91 -1.59 13.20 -7.36
CA VAL A 91 -1.41 14.56 -6.83
C VAL A 91 -0.03 15.07 -7.23
N ASP A 92 0.04 16.35 -7.60
CA ASP A 92 1.30 17.04 -7.83
C ASP A 92 1.98 17.40 -6.49
N ILE A 93 3.29 17.16 -6.40
CA ILE A 93 4.04 17.35 -5.14
C ILE A 93 4.18 18.85 -4.81
N ILE A 94 4.28 19.70 -5.83
CA ILE A 94 4.50 21.14 -5.69
C ILE A 94 3.17 21.85 -5.45
N THR A 95 2.20 21.66 -6.34
CA THR A 95 0.92 22.39 -6.26
C THR A 95 -0.05 21.76 -5.26
N LYS A 96 0.17 20.50 -4.86
CA LYS A 96 -0.76 19.68 -4.05
C LYS A 96 -2.13 19.50 -4.70
N GLU A 97 -2.24 19.79 -6.00
CA GLU A 97 -3.48 19.62 -6.76
C GLU A 97 -3.52 18.26 -7.45
N THR A 98 -4.73 17.78 -7.71
CA THR A 98 -4.93 16.55 -8.48
C THR A 98 -4.58 16.81 -9.94
N LYS A 99 -3.69 15.99 -10.52
CA LYS A 99 -3.27 16.11 -11.92
C LYS A 99 -4.47 15.86 -12.83
N PRO A 100 -4.67 16.60 -13.92
CA PRO A 100 -5.86 16.48 -14.77
C PRO A 100 -6.02 15.10 -15.44
N THR A 101 -4.92 14.38 -15.68
CA THR A 101 -4.90 13.08 -16.36
C THR A 101 -4.70 11.88 -15.43
N TYR A 102 -4.83 12.06 -14.11
CA TYR A 102 -4.57 11.01 -13.12
C TYR A 102 -5.35 9.71 -13.34
N ASN A 103 -6.55 9.79 -13.93
CA ASN A 103 -7.47 8.68 -14.15
C ASN A 103 -7.34 8.02 -15.53
N ASN A 104 -6.40 8.47 -16.37
CA ASN A 104 -6.15 7.90 -17.70
C ASN A 104 -4.67 7.47 -17.84
N MET A 105 -4.04 7.03 -16.75
CA MET A 105 -2.65 6.59 -16.74
C MET A 105 -2.58 5.12 -17.12
N ASP A 106 -1.93 4.78 -18.23
CA ASP A 106 -1.67 3.40 -18.62
C ASP A 106 -0.55 2.79 -17.75
N PHE A 107 -0.53 1.47 -17.64
CA PHE A 107 0.48 0.69 -16.92
C PHE A 107 1.92 1.12 -17.29
N ILE A 108 2.23 1.25 -18.59
CA ILE A 108 3.57 1.64 -19.05
C ILE A 108 3.92 3.11 -18.71
N HIS A 109 2.91 3.97 -18.59
CA HIS A 109 3.10 5.39 -18.30
C HIS A 109 3.26 5.67 -16.80
N VAL A 110 2.94 4.70 -15.96
CA VAL A 110 3.08 4.83 -14.51
C VAL A 110 4.52 4.56 -14.06
N ASP A 111 5.25 3.69 -14.76
CA ASP A 111 6.65 3.40 -14.47
C ASP A 111 7.61 4.45 -15.05
N VAL A 112 8.84 4.50 -14.52
CA VAL A 112 9.87 5.40 -15.05
C VAL A 112 10.29 4.92 -16.43
N GLN A 113 9.97 5.74 -17.44
CA GLN A 113 10.30 5.42 -18.83
C GLN A 113 11.82 5.34 -19.02
N ARG A 114 12.26 4.24 -19.65
CA ARG A 114 13.60 4.19 -20.23
C ARG A 114 13.64 5.00 -21.51
N PRO A 115 14.81 5.48 -21.95
CA PRO A 115 14.97 6.03 -23.28
C PRO A 115 14.34 5.10 -24.33
N LEU A 116 13.55 5.69 -25.23
CA LEU A 116 12.60 5.09 -26.19
C LEU A 116 13.11 3.95 -27.10
N ALA A 117 14.38 3.54 -27.01
CA ALA A 117 14.99 2.60 -27.93
C ALA A 117 14.79 1.11 -27.56
N GLU A 118 14.37 0.77 -26.34
CA GLU A 118 14.47 -0.62 -25.84
C GLU A 118 13.18 -1.27 -25.32
N LEU A 119 12.05 -0.55 -25.27
CA LEU A 119 10.80 -1.14 -24.78
C LEU A 119 9.90 -1.51 -25.96
N PRO A 120 9.55 -2.80 -26.16
CA PRO A 120 8.46 -3.13 -27.06
C PRO A 120 7.19 -2.43 -26.55
N HIS A 121 6.64 -1.51 -27.34
CA HIS A 121 5.44 -0.70 -27.06
C HIS A 121 4.15 -1.52 -26.85
N THR A 122 4.26 -2.80 -26.53
CA THR A 122 3.18 -3.80 -26.60
C THR A 122 3.21 -4.77 -25.43
N VAL A 123 3.75 -4.38 -24.27
CA VAL A 123 3.50 -5.19 -23.07
C VAL A 123 2.07 -4.94 -22.60
N LYS A 124 1.15 -5.79 -23.07
CA LYS A 124 -0.24 -5.81 -22.63
C LYS A 124 -0.38 -6.84 -21.54
N ILE A 125 -0.73 -6.40 -20.34
CA ILE A 125 -1.13 -7.29 -19.25
C ILE A 125 -2.51 -7.85 -19.62
N ASN A 126 -2.56 -9.14 -19.94
CA ASN A 126 -3.79 -9.81 -20.34
C ASN A 126 -4.29 -10.70 -19.19
N CYS A 127 -5.43 -10.35 -18.60
CA CYS A 127 -6.02 -11.12 -17.52
C CYS A 127 -6.58 -12.49 -17.93
N HIS A 128 -6.73 -12.75 -19.24
CA HIS A 128 -7.14 -14.04 -19.77
C HIS A 128 -5.98 -15.00 -20.01
N ASN A 129 -4.73 -14.50 -19.92
CA ASN A 129 -3.55 -15.35 -20.07
C ASN A 129 -2.94 -15.60 -18.69
N PRO A 130 -2.92 -16.85 -18.19
CA PRO A 130 -2.30 -17.17 -16.92
C PRO A 130 -0.76 -17.09 -16.96
N ASP A 131 -0.15 -17.00 -18.15
CA ASP A 131 1.30 -16.99 -18.27
C ASP A 131 1.92 -15.71 -17.69
N ALA A 132 2.92 -15.90 -16.81
CA ALA A 132 3.67 -14.80 -16.23
C ALA A 132 4.49 -14.08 -17.30
N THR A 133 4.30 -12.76 -17.40
CA THR A 133 5.07 -11.91 -18.32
C THR A 133 6.23 -11.27 -17.58
N GLN A 134 7.46 -11.52 -18.02
CA GLN A 134 8.65 -10.92 -17.41
C GLN A 134 8.98 -9.59 -18.05
N ILE A 135 9.09 -8.55 -17.22
CA ILE A 135 9.44 -7.20 -17.65
C ILE A 135 10.47 -6.64 -16.67
N SER A 136 11.53 -6.07 -17.23
CA SER A 136 12.46 -5.26 -16.45
C SER A 136 11.95 -3.82 -16.45
N ILE A 137 11.82 -3.22 -15.26
CA ILE A 137 11.33 -1.85 -15.06
C ILE A 137 12.37 -1.00 -14.33
N LEU A 138 12.16 0.31 -14.32
CA LEU A 138 12.85 1.25 -13.45
C LEU A 138 11.86 1.71 -12.37
N PHE A 139 12.10 1.32 -11.12
CA PHE A 139 11.22 1.63 -10.01
C PHE A 139 11.72 2.88 -9.27
N ALA A 140 10.87 3.89 -9.15
CA ALA A 140 11.20 5.14 -8.47
C ALA A 140 10.80 5.13 -6.99
N ILE A 141 11.66 5.68 -6.14
CA ILE A 141 11.38 5.91 -4.73
C ILE A 141 11.56 7.39 -4.38
N GLU A 142 10.97 7.81 -3.26
CA GLU A 142 11.10 9.18 -2.74
C GLU A 142 10.74 10.26 -3.80
N GLY A 143 9.64 10.06 -4.53
CA GLY A 143 9.19 11.02 -5.54
C GLY A 143 10.12 11.16 -6.75
N VAL A 144 10.71 10.05 -7.22
CA VAL A 144 11.65 9.99 -8.37
C VAL A 144 13.07 10.50 -8.04
N LYS A 145 13.38 10.81 -6.78
CA LYS A 145 14.75 11.18 -6.39
C LYS A 145 15.75 10.05 -6.58
N ARG A 146 15.30 8.81 -6.40
CA ARG A 146 16.12 7.61 -6.63
C ARG A 146 15.35 6.63 -7.48
N VAL A 147 16.07 5.93 -8.34
CA VAL A 147 15.53 4.94 -9.26
C VAL A 147 16.43 3.74 -9.26
N TYR A 148 15.87 2.53 -9.24
CA TYR A 148 16.62 1.29 -9.36
C TYR A 148 15.97 0.37 -10.39
N GLN A 149 16.77 -0.48 -11.00
CA GLN A 149 16.29 -1.47 -11.96
C GLN A 149 15.80 -2.70 -11.21
N GLN A 150 14.63 -3.20 -11.61
CA GLN A 150 14.06 -4.43 -11.07
C GLN A 150 13.47 -5.25 -12.20
N ARG A 151 13.61 -6.58 -12.10
CA ARG A 151 12.95 -7.52 -13.01
C ARG A 151 11.76 -8.16 -12.31
N ASN A 152 10.60 -8.02 -12.93
CA ASN A 152 9.32 -8.42 -12.39
C ASN A 152 8.66 -9.47 -13.28
N SER A 153 8.05 -10.47 -12.64
CA SER A 153 7.11 -11.39 -13.28
C SER A 153 5.69 -10.91 -12.99
N TYR A 154 4.97 -10.49 -14.03
CA TYR A 154 3.61 -9.98 -13.94
C TYR A 154 2.61 -11.10 -14.18
N ILE A 155 1.66 -11.23 -13.26
CA ILE A 155 0.51 -12.14 -13.36
C ILE A 155 -0.74 -11.30 -13.14
N ALA A 156 -1.78 -11.56 -13.92
CA ALA A 156 -3.04 -10.82 -13.82
C ALA A 156 -4.25 -11.75 -13.96
N GLU A 157 -5.32 -11.39 -13.27
CA GLU A 157 -6.57 -12.15 -13.17
C GLU A 157 -7.75 -11.17 -13.37
N CYS A 158 -8.77 -11.62 -14.09
CA CYS A 158 -9.98 -10.83 -14.29
C CYS A 158 -10.88 -10.97 -13.06
N ILE A 159 -11.45 -9.88 -12.55
CA ILE A 159 -12.35 -9.94 -11.40
C ILE A 159 -13.78 -10.25 -11.86
N ASP A 160 -14.29 -11.41 -11.44
CA ASP A 160 -15.65 -11.86 -11.75
C ASP A 160 -16.73 -10.83 -11.39
N GLY A 161 -17.70 -10.67 -12.28
CA GLY A 161 -18.79 -9.71 -12.10
C GLY A 161 -18.38 -8.24 -12.30
N THR A 162 -17.15 -7.97 -12.72
CA THR A 162 -16.66 -6.63 -13.05
C THR A 162 -15.89 -6.64 -14.39
N HIS A 163 -15.45 -5.46 -14.83
CA HIS A 163 -14.52 -5.31 -15.95
C HIS A 163 -13.11 -4.93 -15.49
N PHE A 164 -12.80 -5.21 -14.23
CA PHE A 164 -11.52 -4.87 -13.64
C PHE A 164 -10.55 -6.02 -13.72
N THR A 165 -9.27 -5.67 -13.80
CA THR A 165 -8.16 -6.63 -13.74
C THR A 165 -7.35 -6.34 -12.50
N ILE A 166 -7.06 -7.37 -11.69
CA ILE A 166 -6.07 -7.28 -10.64
C ILE A 166 -4.80 -7.98 -11.10
N GLY A 167 -3.65 -7.40 -10.79
CA GLY A 167 -2.37 -8.01 -11.08
C GLY A 167 -1.39 -7.90 -9.94
N ALA A 168 -0.43 -8.82 -9.95
CA ALA A 168 0.69 -8.86 -9.03
C ALA A 168 1.99 -8.84 -9.84
N ALA A 169 2.90 -7.97 -9.44
CA ALA A 169 4.26 -7.89 -9.95
C ALA A 169 5.20 -8.52 -8.93
N PHE A 170 5.76 -9.69 -9.27
CA PHE A 170 6.69 -10.40 -8.40
C PHE A 170 8.14 -10.05 -8.77
N SER A 171 8.85 -9.43 -7.85
CA SER A 171 10.29 -9.20 -7.98
C SER A 171 11.05 -10.52 -7.94
N GLU A 172 12.11 -10.65 -8.75
CA GLU A 172 13.06 -11.77 -8.66
C GLU A 172 13.67 -11.91 -7.25
N HIS A 173 13.76 -10.82 -6.50
CA HIS A 173 14.29 -10.79 -5.14
C HIS A 173 13.29 -11.22 -4.05
N ASP A 174 12.00 -11.37 -4.39
CA ASP A 174 10.92 -11.71 -3.46
C ASP A 174 10.32 -13.10 -3.75
N ASN A 175 11.11 -13.98 -4.36
CA ASN A 175 10.69 -15.33 -4.74
C ASN A 175 10.49 -16.27 -3.54
N ILE A 176 11.12 -15.98 -2.39
CA ILE A 176 11.06 -16.81 -1.17
C ILE A 176 10.41 -16.01 -0.04
N ARG A 177 9.42 -16.64 0.61
CA ARG A 177 8.70 -16.03 1.74
C ARG A 177 8.71 -16.94 2.95
N LEU A 178 8.82 -16.32 4.12
CA LEU A 178 8.69 -17.02 5.38
C LEU A 178 7.20 -17.21 5.69
N LYS A 179 6.76 -18.47 5.69
CA LYS A 179 5.43 -18.88 6.13
C LYS A 179 5.57 -19.77 7.36
N ARG A 180 4.80 -19.50 8.40
CA ARG A 180 4.74 -20.35 9.59
C ARG A 180 4.09 -21.68 9.23
N ARG A 181 4.59 -22.79 9.79
CA ARG A 181 4.04 -24.14 9.55
C ARG A 181 2.65 -24.29 10.18
N GLU A 182 2.46 -23.68 11.33
CA GLU A 182 1.21 -23.68 12.09
C GLU A 182 0.65 -22.27 12.17
N GLU A 183 -0.66 -22.16 12.39
CA GLU A 183 -1.29 -20.86 12.62
C GLU A 183 -0.76 -20.19 13.88
N PHE A 184 -0.81 -18.86 13.91
CA PHE A 184 -0.40 -18.11 15.08
C PHE A 184 -1.40 -18.33 16.22
N SER A 185 -0.93 -18.83 17.36
CA SER A 185 -1.75 -18.96 18.56
C SER A 185 -1.79 -17.63 19.31
N TYR A 186 -2.94 -16.96 19.31
CA TYR A 186 -3.13 -15.66 19.96
C TYR A 186 -2.97 -15.69 21.49
N THR A 187 -3.02 -16.87 22.11
CA THR A 187 -2.70 -17.06 23.53
C THR A 187 -1.23 -16.80 23.87
N LEU A 188 -0.34 -16.89 22.88
CA LEU A 188 1.09 -16.63 23.04
C LEU A 188 1.43 -15.14 23.05
N VAL A 189 0.48 -14.25 22.73
CA VAL A 189 0.71 -12.81 22.72
C VAL A 189 1.03 -12.34 24.12
N GLU A 190 2.22 -11.77 24.33
CA GLU A 190 2.61 -11.15 25.60
C GLU A 190 2.55 -9.63 25.49
N LEU A 191 1.93 -9.00 26.49
CA LEU A 191 1.80 -7.54 26.54
C LEU A 191 3.14 -6.84 26.75
N ASP A 192 4.12 -7.55 27.31
CA ASP A 192 5.46 -7.03 27.51
C ASP A 192 6.18 -6.71 26.19
N TRP A 193 5.77 -7.32 25.06
CA TRP A 193 6.34 -7.01 23.75
C TRP A 193 6.05 -5.58 23.28
N PHE A 194 5.05 -4.93 23.88
CA PHE A 194 4.59 -3.57 23.58
C PHE A 194 5.00 -2.56 24.65
N ARG A 195 5.72 -2.98 25.70
CA ARG A 195 6.05 -2.12 26.84
C ARG A 195 7.00 -0.97 26.46
N ASP A 196 7.93 -1.23 25.54
CA ASP A 196 8.88 -0.24 25.07
C ASP A 196 8.21 0.77 24.14
N ASN A 197 8.66 2.03 24.13
CA ASN A 197 8.18 3.05 23.18
C ASN A 197 9.00 3.09 21.88
N ASN A 198 10.00 2.23 21.77
CA ASN A 198 11.05 2.15 20.75
C ASN A 198 10.59 1.35 19.51
N TRP A 199 9.33 1.55 19.12
CA TRP A 199 8.77 0.97 17.92
C TRP A 199 7.70 1.87 17.30
N ARG A 200 7.51 1.73 16.00
CA ARG A 200 6.47 2.39 15.21
C ARG A 200 5.84 1.40 14.25
N LEU A 201 4.61 1.66 13.87
CA LEU A 201 3.97 0.98 12.75
C LEU A 201 3.94 1.90 11.54
N HIS A 202 3.82 1.29 10.36
CA HIS A 202 3.61 2.04 9.13
C HIS A 202 2.39 2.97 9.26
N PRO A 203 2.54 4.28 9.04
CA PRO A 203 1.51 5.28 9.37
C PRO A 203 0.23 5.10 8.55
N ASP A 204 0.34 4.67 7.30
CA ASP A 204 -0.82 4.50 6.41
C ASP A 204 -1.46 3.11 6.47
N TRP A 205 -0.83 2.14 7.14
CA TRP A 205 -1.32 0.76 7.18
C TRP A 205 -2.31 0.60 8.31
N ARG A 206 -3.41 -0.09 8.01
CA ARG A 206 -4.45 -0.39 8.99
C ARG A 206 -4.51 -1.89 9.20
N TYR A 207 -4.15 -2.35 10.39
CA TYR A 207 -4.08 -3.77 10.73
C TYR A 207 -5.46 -4.37 11.05
N CYS A 208 -6.37 -3.57 11.60
CA CYS A 208 -7.75 -3.94 11.85
C CYS A 208 -8.69 -2.83 11.36
N LEU A 209 -9.96 -3.15 11.16
CA LEU A 209 -11.01 -2.17 10.86
C LEU A 209 -11.26 -1.29 12.10
N LEU A 210 -11.49 0.00 11.89
CA LEU A 210 -11.75 0.95 12.96
C LEU A 210 -13.14 0.70 13.55
N ASN A 211 -13.24 0.66 14.88
CA ASN A 211 -14.48 0.93 15.58
C ASN A 211 -14.70 2.45 15.68
N ASP A 212 -15.93 2.91 15.94
CA ASP A 212 -16.25 4.33 16.11
C ASP A 212 -15.37 4.99 17.20
N SER A 213 -14.94 4.21 18.19
CA SER A 213 -14.04 4.58 19.29
C SER A 213 -12.56 4.71 18.92
N ASP A 214 -12.12 4.15 17.78
CA ASP A 214 -10.70 4.01 17.42
C ASP A 214 -10.23 5.10 16.45
N THR A 215 -11.13 5.99 16.02
CA THR A 215 -10.85 7.03 15.02
C THR A 215 -9.79 8.05 15.46
N SER A 216 -9.55 8.19 16.77
CA SER A 216 -8.55 9.11 17.35
C SER A 216 -7.29 8.41 17.86
N LEU A 217 -7.22 7.07 17.80
CA LEU A 217 -6.08 6.31 18.30
C LEU A 217 -4.97 6.23 17.25
N SER A 218 -3.71 6.21 17.71
CA SER A 218 -2.59 5.85 16.83
C SER A 218 -2.64 4.36 16.49
N ALA A 219 -1.97 3.97 15.40
CA ALA A 219 -1.90 2.56 14.99
C ALA A 219 -1.34 1.66 16.12
N GLU A 220 -0.35 2.18 16.87
CA GLU A 220 0.30 1.50 18.00
C GLU A 220 -0.66 1.33 19.19
N ALA A 221 -1.43 2.36 19.52
CA ALA A 221 -2.40 2.30 20.60
C ALA A 221 -3.54 1.32 20.28
N ALA A 222 -4.03 1.35 19.03
CA ALA A 222 -5.05 0.42 18.55
C ALA A 222 -4.55 -1.03 18.62
N ILE A 223 -3.34 -1.30 18.12
CA ILE A 223 -2.80 -2.67 18.13
C ILE A 223 -2.56 -3.20 19.53
N SER A 224 -2.14 -2.36 20.46
CA SER A 224 -1.91 -2.75 21.87
C SER A 224 -3.23 -3.16 22.54
N THR A 225 -4.32 -2.47 22.19
CA THR A 225 -5.68 -2.79 22.65
C THR A 225 -6.14 -4.14 22.07
N TYR A 226 -5.98 -4.35 20.76
CA TYR A 226 -6.34 -5.62 20.13
C TYR A 226 -5.46 -6.79 20.60
N ALA A 227 -4.17 -6.56 20.87
CA ALA A 227 -3.27 -7.57 21.44
C ALA A 227 -3.75 -8.05 22.82
N SER A 228 -4.28 -7.13 23.64
CA SER A 228 -4.90 -7.46 24.94
C SER A 228 -6.15 -8.32 24.77
N GLN A 229 -6.99 -8.00 23.78
CA GLN A 229 -8.18 -8.81 23.45
C GLN A 229 -7.80 -10.20 22.92
N MET A 230 -6.76 -10.27 22.07
CA MET A 230 -6.20 -11.52 21.54
C MET A 230 -5.72 -12.43 22.67
N ARG A 231 -4.95 -11.89 23.62
CA ARG A 231 -4.45 -12.65 24.78
C ARG A 231 -5.60 -13.13 25.68
N ALA A 232 -6.60 -12.28 25.94
CA ALA A 232 -7.71 -12.61 26.81
C ALA A 232 -8.66 -13.66 26.21
N SER A 233 -8.94 -13.58 24.91
CA SER A 233 -9.89 -14.46 24.22
C SER A 233 -9.25 -15.69 23.56
N GLY A 234 -7.93 -15.64 23.31
CA GLY A 234 -7.22 -16.63 22.50
C GLY A 234 -7.60 -16.62 21.01
N LYS A 235 -8.33 -15.60 20.55
CA LYS A 235 -8.85 -15.49 19.18
C LYS A 235 -8.52 -14.12 18.57
N LEU A 236 -8.49 -14.07 17.25
CA LEU A 236 -8.36 -12.81 16.52
C LEU A 236 -9.69 -12.03 16.60
N PRO A 237 -9.68 -10.74 17.00
CA PRO A 237 -10.88 -9.92 17.03
C PRO A 237 -11.54 -9.81 15.64
N GLU A 238 -12.87 -9.74 15.60
CA GLU A 238 -13.65 -9.68 14.35
C GLU A 238 -13.20 -8.55 13.41
N LEU A 239 -12.89 -7.37 13.97
CA LEU A 239 -12.38 -6.22 13.21
C LEU A 239 -11.04 -6.49 12.53
N CYS A 240 -10.25 -7.43 13.04
CA CYS A 240 -8.95 -7.81 12.50
C CYS A 240 -9.04 -8.99 11.51
N GLN A 241 -10.14 -9.74 11.48
CA GLN A 241 -10.32 -10.91 10.62
C GLN A 241 -10.09 -10.64 9.13
N PRO A 242 -10.59 -9.52 8.55
CA PRO A 242 -10.36 -9.23 7.14
C PRO A 242 -8.88 -9.09 6.76
N ARG A 243 -8.02 -8.85 7.77
CA ARG A 243 -6.57 -8.60 7.60
C ARG A 243 -5.72 -9.57 8.41
N LYS A 244 -6.24 -10.78 8.67
CA LYS A 244 -5.56 -11.84 9.42
C LYS A 244 -4.10 -12.04 8.99
N ALA A 245 -3.83 -12.11 7.68
CA ALA A 245 -2.47 -12.34 7.19
C ALA A 245 -1.47 -11.24 7.61
N LEU A 246 -1.89 -9.97 7.61
CA LEU A 246 -1.07 -8.85 8.05
C LEU A 246 -0.87 -8.86 9.56
N VAL A 247 -1.94 -9.13 10.32
CA VAL A 247 -1.90 -9.19 11.79
C VAL A 247 -1.03 -10.35 12.27
N ASP A 248 -1.17 -11.53 11.68
CA ASP A 248 -0.34 -12.71 12.00
C ASP A 248 1.14 -12.43 11.72
N ARG A 249 1.43 -11.74 10.61
CA ARG A 249 2.79 -11.32 10.29
C ARG A 249 3.34 -10.32 11.30
N LEU A 250 2.53 -9.34 11.71
CA LEU A 250 2.91 -8.37 12.73
C LEU A 250 3.21 -9.03 14.08
N MET A 251 2.35 -9.94 14.54
CA MET A 251 2.56 -10.64 15.82
C MET A 251 3.84 -11.48 15.79
N LEU A 252 4.16 -12.11 14.66
CA LEU A 252 5.42 -12.81 14.47
C LEU A 252 6.63 -11.88 14.53
N ASP A 253 6.59 -10.75 13.80
CA ASP A 253 7.70 -9.80 13.74
C ASP A 253 7.92 -9.12 15.10
N ILE A 254 6.85 -8.80 15.85
CA ILE A 254 6.94 -8.26 17.21
C ILE A 254 7.57 -9.28 18.16
N GLN A 255 7.14 -10.54 18.11
CA GLN A 255 7.72 -11.61 18.93
C GLN A 255 9.21 -11.80 18.62
N ALA A 256 9.57 -11.85 17.34
CA ALA A 256 10.95 -12.08 16.91
C ALA A 256 11.89 -10.92 17.26
N THR A 257 11.38 -9.70 17.35
CA THR A 257 12.16 -8.48 17.62
C THR A 257 12.09 -8.03 19.09
N ASN A 258 11.41 -8.76 19.96
CA ASN A 258 11.21 -8.38 21.36
C ASN A 258 12.52 -8.17 22.13
N SER A 259 13.58 -8.92 21.80
CA SER A 259 14.88 -8.80 22.47
C SER A 259 15.76 -7.67 21.95
N PHE A 260 15.34 -6.93 20.92
CA PHE A 260 16.20 -5.94 20.25
C PHE A 260 16.60 -4.79 21.17
N SER A 261 15.67 -4.28 21.99
CA SER A 261 15.97 -3.22 22.97
C SER A 261 17.13 -3.63 23.87
N SER A 262 17.07 -4.82 24.46
CA SER A 262 18.12 -5.32 25.35
C SER A 262 19.47 -5.57 24.66
N LEU A 263 19.45 -5.95 23.38
CA LEU A 263 20.67 -6.16 22.59
C LEU A 263 21.33 -4.82 22.27
N TRP A 264 20.55 -3.84 21.82
CA TRP A 264 21.05 -2.50 21.51
C TRP A 264 21.52 -1.76 22.75
N ASP A 265 20.85 -1.91 23.90
CA ASP A 265 21.31 -1.38 25.20
C ASP A 265 22.72 -1.88 25.55
N GLN A 266 22.98 -3.17 25.37
CA GLN A 266 24.28 -3.78 25.69
C GLN A 266 25.39 -3.30 24.75
N GLU A 267 25.09 -3.15 23.46
CA GLU A 267 26.07 -2.72 22.46
C GLU A 267 26.23 -1.20 22.35
N TRP A 268 25.36 -0.43 23.00
CA TRP A 268 25.27 1.02 22.83
C TRP A 268 26.60 1.73 23.06
N LYS A 269 27.32 1.39 24.13
CA LYS A 269 28.60 2.05 24.44
C LYS A 269 29.59 1.95 23.27
N LYS A 270 29.68 0.77 22.67
CA LYS A 270 30.52 0.51 21.48
C LYS A 270 29.96 1.22 20.25
N ASN A 271 28.65 1.25 20.07
CA ASN A 271 28.00 1.92 18.95
C ASN A 271 28.24 3.45 19.00
N LYS A 272 28.14 4.05 20.19
CA LYS A 272 28.45 5.47 20.42
C LYS A 272 29.91 5.79 20.09
N GLU A 273 30.87 4.96 20.52
CA GLU A 273 32.30 5.13 20.20
C GLU A 273 32.56 5.07 18.68
N ASN A 274 31.75 4.34 17.92
CA ASN A 274 31.83 4.26 16.45
C ASN A 274 30.98 5.32 15.73
N GLY A 275 30.39 6.28 16.44
CA GLY A 275 29.55 7.34 15.86
C GLY A 275 28.16 6.90 15.41
N VAL A 276 27.71 5.70 15.80
CA VAL A 276 26.34 5.24 15.53
C VAL A 276 25.40 5.86 16.56
N HIS A 277 24.45 6.67 16.08
CA HIS A 277 23.50 7.41 16.93
C HIS A 277 22.04 6.93 16.80
N LEU A 278 21.73 6.21 15.72
CA LEU A 278 20.42 5.63 15.45
C LEU A 278 20.61 4.24 14.86
N ALA A 279 20.05 3.23 15.52
CA ALA A 279 19.88 1.90 14.95
C ALA A 279 18.39 1.65 14.73
N PHE A 280 18.03 1.01 13.62
CA PHE A 280 16.66 0.61 13.38
C PHE A 280 16.58 -0.71 12.61
N PHE A 281 15.45 -1.38 12.77
CA PHE A 281 15.08 -2.57 12.04
C PHE A 281 13.66 -2.42 11.52
N ALA A 282 13.50 -2.50 10.20
CA ALA A 282 12.21 -2.47 9.55
C ALA A 282 11.82 -3.90 9.14
N ALA A 283 10.67 -4.36 9.63
CA ALA A 283 10.12 -5.66 9.34
C ALA A 283 9.08 -5.61 8.21
N PRO A 284 8.83 -6.71 7.49
CA PRO A 284 7.85 -6.77 6.40
C PRO A 284 6.40 -6.46 6.82
N SER A 285 6.06 -6.66 8.10
CA SER A 285 4.75 -6.26 8.66
C SER A 285 4.55 -4.76 8.74
N GLY A 286 5.56 -3.92 8.47
CA GLY A 286 5.48 -2.47 8.67
C GLY A 286 5.87 -2.06 10.10
N LEU A 287 6.29 -3.01 10.94
CA LEU A 287 6.91 -2.74 12.23
C LEU A 287 8.31 -2.17 12.04
N ILE A 288 8.60 -1.06 12.69
CA ILE A 288 9.94 -0.50 12.81
C ILE A 288 10.31 -0.51 14.28
N ARG A 289 11.39 -1.19 14.65
CA ARG A 289 12.05 -1.08 15.96
C ARG A 289 13.20 -0.10 15.79
N TYR A 290 13.37 0.81 16.73
CA TYR A 290 14.47 1.78 16.66
C TYR A 290 15.05 2.03 18.04
N TYR A 291 16.33 2.36 18.05
CA TYR A 291 17.06 2.77 19.23
C TYR A 291 17.74 4.09 18.92
N ASN A 292 17.28 5.15 19.58
CA ASN A 292 17.84 6.48 19.46
C ASN A 292 18.29 6.97 20.83
N GLU A 293 19.52 7.47 20.89
CA GLU A 293 20.05 8.15 22.06
C GLU A 293 20.56 9.52 21.62
N SER A 294 20.39 10.52 22.49
CA SER A 294 20.72 11.90 22.17
C SER A 294 22.21 12.05 21.87
N LEU A 295 22.51 12.71 20.76
CA LEU A 295 23.85 13.18 20.44
C LEU A 295 24.12 14.47 21.23
N ASP A 296 24.19 14.39 22.56
CA ASP A 296 24.46 15.57 23.39
C ASP A 296 25.79 16.26 23.02
N ASP A 297 26.70 15.52 22.39
CA ASP A 297 28.04 15.95 21.99
C ASP A 297 28.20 16.23 20.47
N ALA A 298 27.15 16.07 19.65
CA ALA A 298 27.26 16.20 18.19
C ALA A 298 25.99 16.78 17.54
N TYR A 299 26.16 17.59 16.48
CA TYR A 299 25.08 18.13 15.67
C TYR A 299 25.14 17.57 14.25
N TYR A 300 23.99 17.48 13.58
CA TYR A 300 23.95 17.20 12.14
C TYR A 300 24.39 18.45 11.38
N GLU A 301 25.47 18.35 10.63
CA GLU A 301 25.87 19.37 9.66
C GLU A 301 25.26 18.98 8.30
N GLU A 302 24.42 19.84 7.73
CA GLU A 302 23.95 19.65 6.36
C GLU A 302 25.14 19.79 5.41
N ALA A 303 25.30 18.86 4.47
CA ALA A 303 26.36 18.95 3.49
C ALA A 303 26.16 20.21 2.64
N GLU A 304 27.04 21.21 2.79
CA GLU A 304 27.12 22.35 1.89
C GLU A 304 27.56 21.85 0.50
N PHE A 305 26.61 21.49 -0.35
CA PHE A 305 26.86 21.41 -1.77
C PHE A 305 27.04 22.84 -2.27
N GLY A 306 28.29 23.30 -2.35
CA GLY A 306 28.67 24.60 -2.88
C GLY A 306 28.04 24.84 -4.25
N GLY A 307 26.92 25.56 -4.26
CA GLY A 307 26.34 26.11 -5.47
C GLY A 307 27.19 27.29 -5.90
N GLU A 308 28.08 27.07 -6.87
CA GLU A 308 28.59 28.17 -7.69
C GLU A 308 27.37 28.83 -8.35
N ASN A 309 27.04 30.03 -7.89
CA ASN A 309 26.15 30.95 -8.59
C ASN A 309 26.79 31.30 -9.94
N HIS A 310 26.54 30.48 -10.96
CA HIS A 310 26.62 30.95 -12.33
C HIS A 310 25.45 31.90 -12.58
N THR A 311 25.67 33.17 -12.24
CA THR A 311 24.91 34.28 -12.81
C THR A 311 25.29 34.38 -14.29
N ASP A 312 24.46 33.82 -15.17
CA ASP A 312 24.51 34.15 -16.59
C ASP A 312 24.02 35.59 -16.78
N LYS A 313 24.89 36.40 -17.39
CA LYS A 313 24.57 37.68 -18.03
C LYS A 313 24.16 37.44 -19.47
#